data_AF-A0A2H0V921-F1
#
_entry.id   AF-A0A2H0V921-F1
#
_cell.length_a   1.000
_cell.length_b   1.000
_cell.length_c   1.000
_cell.angle_alpha   90.00
_cell.angle_beta   90.00
_cell.angle_gamma   90.00
#
_symmetry.space_group_name_H-M   'P 1'
#
loop_
_entity.id
_entity.type
_entity.pdbx_description
1 polymer ?
#
loop_
_entity_poly.entity_id
_entity_poly.type
_entity_poly.pdbx_seq_one_letter_code
_entity_poly.pdbx_strand_id
1 'polypeptide(L)'
;MKNHKKTTYADDDCESTRTLFQLRGPALFAGLLLGIGISFITSSFEEVLASNVQVAFFLPFVVYIADAIGTQTETIYSRDLKSGRAKFINYFHKELFLGLIFGGIFGVCSGIISFLWLRNPLLTASIALSTFCVVAVAPILALCITHAFNSFHKDPAAVSGPITTVIQDMTSVIIYGIICSVIIL
;
A
#
# COMPACT_ATOMS: atom_id res chain seq x y z
N MET A 1 17.54 -16.79 37.46
CA MET A 1 16.89 -15.58 36.93
C MET A 1 17.29 -15.43 35.48
N LYS A 2 16.36 -15.66 34.54
CA LYS A 2 16.65 -15.55 33.11
C LYS A 2 16.87 -14.08 32.77
N ASN A 3 18.06 -13.78 32.25
CA ASN A 3 18.46 -12.47 31.79
C ASN A 3 17.64 -12.15 30.54
N HIS A 4 16.45 -11.56 30.70
CA HIS A 4 15.66 -11.05 29.58
C HIS A 4 16.45 -9.90 28.98
N LYS A 5 17.07 -10.16 27.83
CA LYS A 5 17.60 -9.13 26.92
C LYS A 5 16.48 -8.09 26.77
N LYS A 6 16.69 -6.88 27.30
CA LYS A 6 15.69 -5.80 27.30
C LYS A 6 15.40 -5.46 25.84
N THR A 7 14.35 -6.05 25.28
CA THR A 7 13.92 -5.75 23.92
C THR A 7 13.31 -4.36 23.95
N THR A 8 13.91 -3.43 23.23
CA THR A 8 13.51 -2.01 23.14
C THR A 8 12.21 -1.86 22.33
N TYR A 9 11.13 -2.52 22.74
CA TYR A 9 9.80 -2.32 22.17
C TYR A 9 8.98 -1.44 23.11
N ALA A 10 8.07 -0.65 22.55
CA ALA A 10 7.12 0.13 23.33
C ALA A 10 6.15 -0.82 24.04
N ASP A 11 6.15 -0.79 25.37
CA ASP A 11 5.18 -1.48 26.22
C ASP A 11 4.20 -0.43 26.76
N ASP A 12 3.04 -0.34 26.11
CA ASP A 12 2.04 0.69 26.42
C ASP A 12 1.42 0.54 27.82
N ASP A 13 1.48 -0.66 28.40
CA ASP A 13 0.89 -0.94 29.72
C ASP A 13 1.85 -0.53 30.85
N CYS A 14 3.16 -0.58 30.61
CA CYS A 14 4.18 -0.35 31.64
C CYS A 14 4.93 0.98 31.48
N GLU A 15 5.07 1.50 30.26
CA GLU A 15 5.93 2.65 29.99
C GLU A 15 5.20 3.99 30.18
N SER A 16 5.93 4.99 30.66
CA SER A 16 5.38 6.34 30.79
C SER A 16 5.02 6.94 29.43
N THR A 17 4.01 7.82 29.37
CA THR A 17 3.60 8.51 28.14
C THR A 17 4.77 9.22 27.45
N ARG A 18 5.72 9.76 28.22
CA ARG A 18 6.94 10.40 27.68
C ARG A 18 7.84 9.40 26.97
N THR A 19 8.03 8.21 27.55
CA THR A 19 8.80 7.14 26.92
C THR A 19 8.13 6.69 25.62
N LEU A 20 6.81 6.46 25.66
CA LEU A 20 6.04 6.06 24.47
C LEU A 20 6.12 7.10 23.35
N PHE A 21 6.04 8.39 23.68
CA PHE A 21 6.23 9.47 22.72
C PHE A 21 7.62 9.43 22.07
N GLN A 22 8.68 9.18 22.84
CA GLN A 22 10.05 9.10 22.32
C GLN A 22 10.27 7.85 21.45
N LEU A 23 9.58 6.74 21.74
CA LEU A 23 9.67 5.51 20.96
C LEU A 23 8.87 5.59 19.65
N ARG A 24 7.68 6.20 19.66
CA ARG A 24 6.78 6.26 18.50
C ARG A 24 6.96 7.51 17.65
N GLY A 25 7.32 8.62 18.29
CA GLY A 25 7.42 9.95 17.67
C GLY A 25 8.24 9.97 16.39
N PRO A 26 9.48 9.44 16.36
CA PRO A 26 10.31 9.49 15.16
C PRO A 26 9.65 8.83 13.93
N ALA A 27 9.02 7.67 14.10
CA ALA A 27 8.34 6.97 13.01
C ALA A 27 7.08 7.73 12.56
N LEU A 28 6.31 8.30 13.49
CA LEU A 28 5.11 9.10 13.18
C LEU A 28 5.46 10.43 12.48
N PHE A 29 6.53 11.11 12.90
CA PHE A 29 7.00 12.32 12.23
C PHE A 29 7.54 12.02 10.82
N ALA A 30 8.25 10.90 10.64
CA ALA A 30 8.63 10.44 9.31
C ALA A 30 7.40 10.15 8.44
N GLY A 31 6.40 9.45 8.99
CA GLY A 31 5.13 9.19 8.33
C GLY A 31 4.39 10.47 7.92
N LEU A 32 4.39 11.50 8.78
CA LEU A 32 3.81 12.81 8.45
C LEU A 32 4.49 13.46 7.24
N LEU A 33 5.83 13.52 7.23
CA LEU A 33 6.58 14.11 6.12
C LEU A 33 6.34 13.35 4.81
N LEU A 34 6.31 12.02 4.88
CA LEU A 34 6.02 11.17 3.74
C LEU A 34 4.57 11.33 3.26
N GLY A 35 3.60 11.45 4.17
CA GLY A 35 2.20 11.73 3.85
C GLY A 35 1.99 13.09 3.16
N ILE A 36 2.75 14.11 3.55
CA ILE A 36 2.79 15.38 2.82
C ILE A 36 3.32 15.17 1.39
N GLY A 37 4.32 14.30 1.21
CA GLY A 37 4.81 13.89 -0.11
C GLY A 37 3.73 13.30 -1.01
N ILE A 38 2.85 12.45 -0.45
CA ILE A 38 1.68 11.91 -1.18
C ILE A 38 0.75 13.05 -1.61
N SER A 39 0.56 14.07 -0.78
CA SER A 39 -0.29 15.23 -1.13
C SER A 39 0.24 15.99 -2.35
N PHE A 40 1.57 16.15 -2.48
CA PHE A 40 2.17 16.75 -3.67
C PHE A 40 1.94 15.90 -4.93
N ILE A 41 2.02 14.57 -4.82
CA ILE A 41 1.71 13.67 -5.94
C ILE A 41 0.24 13.83 -6.34
N THR A 42 -0.68 13.81 -5.37
CA THR A 42 -2.11 13.99 -5.65
C THR A 42 -2.40 15.33 -6.32
N SER A 43 -1.70 16.42 -5.94
CA SER A 43 -1.86 17.73 -6.61
C SER A 43 -1.43 17.73 -8.08
N SER A 44 -0.57 16.79 -8.50
CA SER A 44 -0.22 16.65 -9.93
C SER A 44 -1.40 16.18 -10.79
N PHE A 45 -2.48 15.70 -10.14
CA PHE A 45 -3.73 15.29 -10.77
C PHE A 45 -4.86 16.30 -10.54
N GLU A 46 -4.54 17.56 -10.20
CA GLU A 46 -5.53 18.62 -9.97
C GLU A 46 -6.47 18.82 -11.17
N GLU A 47 -5.94 18.77 -12.40
CA GLU A 47 -6.74 18.96 -13.62
C GLU A 47 -7.86 17.91 -13.75
N VAL A 48 -7.54 16.63 -13.54
CA VAL A 48 -8.55 15.55 -13.59
C VAL A 48 -9.50 15.58 -12.40
N LEU A 49 -9.04 16.02 -11.23
CA LEU A 49 -9.91 16.20 -10.05
C LEU A 49 -10.87 17.37 -10.24
N ALA A 50 -10.43 18.44 -10.91
CA ALA A 50 -11.26 19.59 -11.25
C ALA A 50 -12.27 19.28 -12.36
N SER A 51 -11.89 18.43 -13.32
CA SER A 51 -12.81 17.99 -14.38
C SER A 51 -13.92 17.08 -13.86
N ASN A 52 -13.61 16.22 -12.87
CA ASN A 52 -14.60 15.41 -12.19
C ASN A 52 -14.24 15.12 -10.71
N VAL A 53 -14.87 15.85 -9.81
CA VAL A 53 -14.67 15.71 -8.35
C VAL A 53 -14.97 14.30 -7.83
N GLN A 54 -15.81 13.52 -8.52
CA GLN A 54 -16.15 12.15 -8.11
C GLN A 54 -14.96 11.19 -8.17
N VAL A 55 -13.91 11.52 -8.95
CA VAL A 55 -12.62 10.81 -8.96
C VAL A 55 -12.03 10.74 -7.55
N ALA A 56 -12.16 11.81 -6.76
CA ALA A 56 -11.64 11.84 -5.39
C ALA A 56 -12.34 10.84 -4.45
N PHE A 57 -13.57 10.43 -4.74
CA PHE A 57 -14.33 9.53 -3.86
C PHE A 57 -13.75 8.12 -3.79
N PHE A 58 -13.04 7.69 -4.84
CA PHE A 58 -12.49 6.34 -4.96
C PHE A 58 -11.00 6.26 -4.57
N LEU A 59 -10.31 7.40 -4.45
CA LEU A 59 -8.92 7.44 -4.00
C LEU A 59 -8.71 6.68 -2.67
N PRO A 60 -9.49 6.92 -1.59
CA PRO A 60 -9.31 6.20 -0.34
C PRO A 60 -9.50 4.69 -0.48
N PHE A 61 -10.48 4.27 -1.29
CA PHE A 61 -10.75 2.85 -1.54
C PHE A 61 -9.60 2.17 -2.28
N VAL A 62 -9.11 2.78 -3.36
CA VAL A 62 -8.03 2.21 -4.19
C VAL A 62 -6.73 2.10 -3.40
N VAL A 63 -6.39 3.14 -2.64
CA VAL A 63 -5.21 3.14 -1.75
C VAL A 63 -5.34 2.06 -0.67
N TYR A 64 -6.49 2.01 0.01
CA TYR A 64 -6.74 1.03 1.07
C TYR A 64 -6.62 -0.42 0.58
N ILE A 65 -7.26 -0.78 -0.54
CA ILE A 65 -7.25 -2.18 -1.00
C ILE A 65 -5.85 -2.60 -1.45
N ALA A 66 -5.06 -1.68 -2.03
CA ALA A 66 -3.68 -1.92 -2.39
C ALA A 66 -2.80 -2.19 -1.17
N ASP A 67 -2.92 -1.38 -0.13
CA ASP A 67 -2.17 -1.53 1.13
C ASP A 67 -2.57 -2.80 1.88
N ALA A 68 -3.87 -3.14 1.92
CA ALA A 68 -4.34 -4.37 2.53
C ALA A 68 -3.74 -5.63 1.87
N ILE A 69 -3.69 -5.66 0.53
CA ILE A 69 -3.08 -6.76 -0.23
C ILE A 69 -1.57 -6.78 -0.04
N GLY A 70 -0.90 -5.62 -0.16
CA GLY A 70 0.53 -5.50 0.03
C GLY A 70 0.98 -5.98 1.42
N THR A 71 0.27 -5.53 2.47
CA THR A 71 0.52 -5.94 3.86
C THR A 71 0.32 -7.44 4.06
N GLN A 72 -0.68 -8.04 3.41
CA GLN A 72 -0.88 -9.49 3.45
C GLN A 72 0.32 -10.23 2.82
N THR A 73 0.75 -9.81 1.63
CA THR A 73 1.90 -10.40 0.95
C THR A 73 3.19 -10.22 1.76
N GLU A 74 3.45 -9.02 2.30
CA GLU A 74 4.59 -8.71 3.17
C GLU A 74 4.62 -9.61 4.41
N THR A 75 3.48 -9.74 5.10
CA THR A 75 3.38 -10.54 6.33
C THR A 75 3.68 -12.02 6.06
N ILE A 76 3.11 -12.59 4.99
CA ILE A 76 3.32 -13.99 4.63
C ILE A 76 4.77 -14.21 4.19
N TYR A 77 5.29 -13.35 3.31
CA TYR A 77 6.62 -13.50 2.75
C TYR A 77 7.73 -13.28 3.79
N SER A 78 7.63 -12.26 4.64
CA SER A 78 8.61 -11.99 5.71
C SER A 78 8.70 -13.14 6.72
N ARG A 79 7.57 -13.74 7.10
CA ARG A 79 7.53 -14.94 7.95
C ARG A 79 8.24 -16.12 7.28
N ASP A 80 7.97 -16.34 5.99
CA ASP A 80 8.51 -17.49 5.29
C ASP A 80 10.01 -17.32 4.96
N LEU A 81 10.47 -16.07 4.76
CA LEU A 81 11.89 -15.68 4.73
C LEU A 81 12.59 -16.03 6.04
N LYS A 82 12.05 -15.64 7.20
CA LYS A 82 12.61 -15.97 8.52
C LYS A 82 12.71 -17.49 8.76
N SER A 83 11.80 -18.26 8.17
CA SER A 83 11.83 -19.73 8.24
C SER A 83 12.80 -20.40 7.26
N GLY A 84 13.46 -19.63 6.37
CA GLY A 84 14.38 -20.16 5.35
C GLY A 84 13.70 -20.91 4.20
N ARG A 85 12.36 -20.86 4.12
CA ARG A 85 11.55 -21.62 3.14
C ARG A 85 11.16 -20.81 1.91
N ALA A 86 11.30 -19.48 1.97
CA ALA A 86 10.88 -18.61 0.89
C ALA A 86 11.91 -18.55 -0.26
N LYS A 87 11.45 -18.79 -1.48
CA LYS A 87 12.19 -18.53 -2.72
C LYS A 87 11.53 -17.36 -3.45
N PHE A 88 12.25 -16.26 -3.64
CA PHE A 88 11.71 -15.03 -4.24
C PHE A 88 10.98 -15.30 -5.57
N ILE A 89 11.61 -16.01 -6.50
CA ILE A 89 11.03 -16.27 -7.83
C ILE A 89 9.68 -17.03 -7.76
N ASN A 90 9.55 -17.98 -6.82
CA ASN A 90 8.31 -18.73 -6.65
C ASN A 90 7.18 -17.84 -6.10
N TYR A 91 7.50 -16.93 -5.19
CA TYR A 91 6.54 -15.95 -4.68
C TYR A 91 6.17 -14.95 -5.76
N PHE A 92 7.15 -14.40 -6.47
CA PHE A 92 6.93 -13.42 -7.53
C PHE A 92 5.88 -13.91 -8.55
N HIS A 93 6.02 -15.13 -9.07
CA HIS A 93 5.04 -15.67 -10.02
C HIS A 93 3.65 -15.90 -9.41
N LYS A 94 3.58 -16.41 -8.17
CA LYS A 94 2.30 -16.68 -7.50
C LYS A 94 1.58 -15.39 -7.14
N GLU A 95 2.29 -14.44 -6.56
CA GLU A 95 1.76 -13.13 -6.18
C GLU A 95 1.39 -12.29 -7.40
N LEU A 96 2.15 -12.37 -8.50
CA LEU A 96 1.75 -11.74 -9.77
C LEU A 96 0.41 -12.31 -10.25
N PHE A 97 0.27 -13.63 -10.25
CA PHE A 97 -0.95 -14.29 -10.72
C PHE A 97 -2.15 -13.99 -9.81
N LEU A 98 -1.95 -14.01 -8.49
CA LEU A 98 -2.97 -13.61 -7.52
C LEU A 98 -3.35 -12.13 -7.69
N GLY A 99 -2.39 -11.24 -7.88
CA GLY A 99 -2.62 -9.82 -8.16
C GLY A 99 -3.48 -9.62 -9.40
N LEU A 100 -3.22 -10.35 -10.49
CA LEU A 100 -4.03 -10.29 -11.71
C LEU A 100 -5.47 -10.81 -11.48
N ILE A 101 -5.63 -11.91 -10.73
CA ILE A 101 -6.95 -12.46 -10.40
C ILE A 101 -7.75 -11.47 -9.54
N PHE A 102 -7.18 -11.03 -8.42
CA PHE A 102 -7.86 -10.09 -7.52
C PHE A 102 -8.05 -8.73 -8.18
N GLY A 103 -7.12 -8.29 -9.03
CA GLY A 103 -7.28 -7.08 -9.83
C GLY A 103 -8.49 -7.20 -10.75
N GLY A 104 -8.66 -8.35 -11.42
CA GLY A 104 -9.83 -8.61 -12.25
C GLY A 104 -11.13 -8.57 -11.46
N ILE A 105 -11.17 -9.27 -10.32
CA ILE A 105 -12.34 -9.33 -9.44
C ILE A 105 -12.68 -7.95 -8.89
N PHE A 106 -11.72 -7.25 -8.27
CA PHE A 106 -11.96 -5.95 -7.64
C PHE A 106 -12.16 -4.83 -8.64
N GLY A 107 -11.52 -4.89 -9.81
CA GLY A 107 -11.79 -3.98 -10.93
C GLY A 107 -13.23 -4.13 -11.44
N VAL A 108 -13.72 -5.35 -11.64
CA VAL A 108 -15.11 -5.59 -12.06
C VAL A 108 -16.10 -5.17 -10.97
N CYS A 109 -15.86 -5.54 -9.70
CA CYS A 109 -16.74 -5.17 -8.60
C CYS A 109 -16.83 -3.65 -8.41
N SER A 110 -15.70 -2.95 -8.38
CA SER A 110 -15.67 -1.48 -8.27
C SER A 110 -16.29 -0.80 -9.49
N GLY A 111 -16.10 -1.35 -10.69
CA GLY A 111 -16.78 -0.93 -11.92
C GLY A 111 -18.30 -1.05 -11.83
N ILE A 112 -18.82 -2.20 -11.40
CA ILE A 112 -20.28 -2.39 -11.23
C ILE A 112 -20.84 -1.40 -10.22
N ILE A 113 -20.18 -1.25 -9.06
CA ILE A 113 -20.64 -0.35 -8.00
C ILE A 113 -20.63 1.12 -8.48
N SER A 114 -19.53 1.56 -9.10
CA SER A 114 -19.40 2.93 -9.61
C SER A 114 -20.38 3.22 -10.76
N PHE A 115 -20.64 2.24 -11.64
CA PHE A 115 -21.62 2.38 -12.71
C PHE A 115 -23.04 2.59 -12.17
N LEU A 116 -23.47 1.73 -11.23
CA LEU A 116 -24.80 1.80 -10.63
C LEU A 116 -25.01 3.09 -9.85
N TRP A 117 -23.95 3.60 -9.21
CA TRP A 117 -24.00 4.79 -8.37
C TRP A 117 -23.89 6.09 -9.17
N LEU A 118 -22.82 6.24 -9.95
CA LEU A 118 -22.44 7.52 -10.58
C LEU A 118 -23.01 7.68 -11.98
N ARG A 119 -23.37 6.56 -12.64
CA ARG A 119 -23.93 6.52 -14.00
C ARG A 119 -23.07 7.24 -15.05
N ASN A 120 -21.75 7.29 -14.84
CA ASN A 120 -20.78 7.89 -15.74
C ASN A 120 -19.85 6.80 -16.30
N PRO A 121 -19.95 6.44 -17.60
CA PRO A 121 -19.16 5.37 -18.20
C PRO A 121 -17.63 5.62 -18.18
N LEU A 122 -17.18 6.85 -18.43
CA LEU A 122 -15.75 7.18 -18.45
C LEU A 122 -15.15 7.06 -17.05
N LEU A 123 -15.85 7.58 -16.04
CA LEU A 123 -15.43 7.45 -14.65
C LEU A 123 -15.45 5.99 -14.18
N THR A 124 -16.47 5.24 -14.56
CA THR A 124 -16.59 3.79 -14.28
C THR A 124 -15.40 3.03 -14.85
N ALA A 125 -15.06 3.26 -16.13
CA ALA A 125 -13.92 2.62 -16.78
C ALA A 125 -12.60 2.99 -16.09
N SER A 126 -12.46 4.27 -15.70
CA SER A 126 -11.30 4.76 -14.96
C SER A 126 -11.13 4.03 -13.62
N ILE A 127 -12.19 3.93 -12.82
CA ILE A 127 -12.17 3.26 -11.51
C ILE A 127 -11.88 1.77 -11.66
N ALA A 128 -12.54 1.09 -12.60
CA ALA A 128 -12.37 -0.35 -12.81
C ALA A 128 -10.94 -0.69 -13.26
N LEU A 129 -10.40 0.03 -14.25
CA LEU A 129 -9.08 -0.22 -14.79
C LEU A 129 -7.97 0.17 -13.81
N SER A 130 -8.12 1.31 -13.12
CA SER A 130 -7.15 1.71 -12.11
C SER A 130 -7.12 0.74 -10.93
N THR A 131 -8.28 0.30 -10.44
CA THR A 131 -8.35 -0.72 -9.37
C THR A 131 -7.67 -2.01 -9.82
N PHE A 132 -7.91 -2.47 -11.06
CA PHE A 132 -7.22 -3.63 -11.62
C PHE A 132 -5.68 -3.46 -11.58
N CYS A 133 -5.17 -2.36 -12.13
CA CYS A 133 -3.73 -2.13 -12.22
C CYS A 133 -3.07 -1.97 -10.85
N VAL A 134 -3.69 -1.20 -9.96
CA VAL A 134 -3.18 -0.99 -8.59
C VAL A 134 -3.11 -2.32 -7.84
N VAL A 135 -4.18 -3.10 -7.85
CA VAL A 135 -4.22 -4.40 -7.17
C VAL A 135 -3.26 -5.41 -7.78
N ALA A 136 -3.07 -5.41 -9.10
CA ALA A 136 -2.13 -6.30 -9.77
C ALA A 136 -0.67 -6.01 -9.39
N VAL A 137 -0.33 -4.74 -9.16
CA VAL A 137 1.03 -4.30 -8.83
C VAL A 137 1.32 -4.39 -7.32
N ALA A 138 0.30 -4.19 -6.48
CA ALA A 138 0.39 -4.17 -5.03
C ALA A 138 1.23 -5.29 -4.38
N PRO A 139 0.99 -6.59 -4.67
CA PRO A 139 1.74 -7.66 -4.01
C PRO A 139 3.19 -7.76 -4.51
N ILE A 140 3.46 -7.35 -5.75
CA ILE A 140 4.81 -7.32 -6.31
C ILE A 140 5.67 -6.25 -5.66
N LEU A 141 5.11 -5.05 -5.44
CA LEU A 141 5.80 -3.99 -4.71
C LEU A 141 6.15 -4.44 -3.29
N ALA A 142 5.18 -5.00 -2.56
CA ALA A 142 5.40 -5.51 -1.21
C ALA A 142 6.50 -6.59 -1.16
N LEU A 143 6.50 -7.54 -2.10
CA LEU A 143 7.55 -8.55 -2.23
C LEU A 143 8.92 -7.92 -2.46
N CYS A 144 9.04 -7.00 -3.41
CA CYS A 144 10.30 -6.37 -3.78
C CYS A 144 10.88 -5.57 -2.60
N ILE A 145 10.05 -4.79 -1.92
CA ILE A 145 10.45 -3.99 -0.76
C ILE A 145 10.90 -4.91 0.38
N THR A 146 10.08 -5.90 0.74
CA THR A 146 10.40 -6.86 1.81
C THR A 146 11.70 -7.62 1.52
N HIS A 147 11.89 -8.07 0.28
CA HIS A 147 13.09 -8.77 -0.14
C HIS A 147 14.34 -7.88 -0.07
N ALA A 148 14.22 -6.62 -0.50
CA ALA A 148 15.31 -5.65 -0.43
C ALA A 148 15.74 -5.38 1.02
N PHE A 149 14.79 -5.17 1.94
CA PHE A 149 15.10 -4.94 3.36
C PHE A 149 15.73 -6.15 4.04
N ASN A 150 15.32 -7.37 3.69
CA ASN A 150 15.94 -8.60 4.21
C ASN A 150 17.43 -8.70 3.85
N SER A 151 17.82 -8.26 2.65
CA SER A 151 19.23 -8.28 2.22
C SER A 151 20.14 -7.37 3.06
N PHE A 152 19.59 -6.36 3.74
CA PHE A 152 20.33 -5.44 4.60
C PHE A 152 20.51 -5.93 6.06
N HIS A 153 20.18 -7.19 6.39
CA HIS A 153 20.33 -7.80 7.72
C HIS A 153 19.59 -7.07 8.87
N LYS A 154 18.65 -6.19 8.56
CA LYS A 154 17.72 -5.58 9.53
C LYS A 154 16.46 -6.44 9.58
N ASP A 155 15.80 -6.54 10.74
CA ASP A 155 14.52 -7.24 10.86
C ASP A 155 13.55 -6.64 9.84
N PRO A 156 13.18 -7.38 8.77
CA PRO A 156 12.39 -6.82 7.67
C PRO A 156 11.12 -6.17 8.23
N ALA A 157 10.41 -6.91 9.08
CA ALA A 157 9.10 -6.52 9.62
C ALA A 157 9.11 -5.27 10.51
N ALA A 158 10.26 -4.91 11.10
CA ALA A 158 10.34 -3.77 12.03
C ALA A 158 10.63 -2.44 11.33
N VAL A 159 11.24 -2.47 10.14
CA VAL A 159 11.66 -1.26 9.41
C VAL A 159 10.87 -1.07 8.11
N SER A 160 10.38 -2.15 7.50
CA SER A 160 9.64 -2.07 6.23
C SER A 160 8.29 -1.39 6.38
N GLY A 161 7.52 -1.66 7.45
CA GLY A 161 6.11 -1.27 7.57
C GLY A 161 5.76 0.15 7.08
N PRO A 162 6.18 1.22 7.79
CA PRO A 162 5.82 2.59 7.39
C PRO A 162 6.33 3.00 6.00
N ILE A 163 7.48 2.48 5.58
CA ILE A 163 8.07 2.81 4.29
C ILE A 163 7.33 2.08 3.16
N THR A 164 6.99 0.80 3.38
CA THR A 164 6.21 -0.01 2.44
C THR A 164 4.87 0.65 2.17
N THR A 165 4.12 1.02 3.22
CA THR A 165 2.81 1.68 3.09
C THR A 165 2.93 2.97 2.28
N VAL A 166 3.91 3.82 2.56
CA VAL A 166 4.08 5.07 1.80
C VAL A 166 4.35 4.81 0.32
N ILE A 167 5.25 3.86 0.00
CA ILE A 167 5.54 3.53 -1.40
C ILE A 167 4.30 2.95 -2.09
N GLN A 168 3.53 2.13 -1.37
CA GLN A 168 2.28 1.55 -1.84
C GLN A 168 1.24 2.65 -2.14
N ASP A 169 1.06 3.59 -1.23
CA ASP A 169 0.12 4.71 -1.36
C ASP A 169 0.51 5.61 -2.52
N MET A 170 1.78 6.02 -2.60
CA MET A 170 2.31 6.83 -3.71
C MET A 170 2.08 6.14 -5.05
N THR A 171 2.39 4.85 -5.14
CA THR A 171 2.21 4.09 -6.38
C THR A 171 0.73 3.96 -6.75
N SER A 172 -0.13 3.75 -5.77
CA SER A 172 -1.58 3.67 -5.96
C SER A 172 -2.15 4.98 -6.49
N VAL A 173 -1.78 6.11 -5.90
CA VAL A 173 -2.19 7.46 -6.36
C VAL A 173 -1.67 7.73 -7.78
N ILE A 174 -0.42 7.39 -8.08
CA ILE A 174 0.17 7.60 -9.41
C ILE A 174 -0.58 6.78 -10.47
N ILE A 175 -0.76 5.48 -10.25
CA ILE A 175 -1.44 4.61 -11.22
C ILE A 175 -2.90 5.07 -11.41
N TYR A 176 -3.60 5.35 -10.31
CA TYR A 176 -4.97 5.83 -10.36
C TYR A 176 -5.10 7.15 -11.11
N GLY A 177 -4.31 8.15 -10.73
CA GLY A 177 -4.33 9.48 -11.33
C GLY A 177 -3.97 9.46 -12.81
N ILE A 178 -2.96 8.67 -13.23
CA ILE A 178 -2.59 8.53 -14.64
C ILE A 178 -3.75 7.92 -15.44
N ILE A 179 -4.35 6.83 -14.96
CA ILE A 179 -5.45 6.16 -15.68
C ILE A 179 -6.68 7.07 -15.77
N CYS A 180 -7.03 7.76 -14.70
CA CYS A 180 -8.11 8.75 -14.72
C CYS A 180 -7.80 9.88 -15.70
N SER A 181 -6.58 10.41 -15.72
CA SER A 181 -6.20 11.48 -16.64
C SER A 181 -6.30 11.05 -18.10
N VAL A 182 -5.84 9.84 -18.43
CA VAL A 182 -5.89 9.30 -19.81
C VAL A 182 -7.31 9.04 -20.30
N ILE A 183 -8.25 8.73 -19.41
CA ILE A 183 -9.63 8.36 -19.79
C ILE A 183 -10.59 9.55 -19.75
N ILE A 184 -10.37 10.50 -18.83
CA ILE A 184 -11.32 11.59 -18.55
C ILE A 184 -10.95 12.87 -19.30
N LEU A 185 -9.66 13.16 -19.49
CA LEU A 185 -9.17 14.34 -20.22
C LEU A 185 -8.96 14.00 -21.70
#